data_AF-A0A8I2YQJ4-F1
#
_entry.id   AF-A0A8I2YQJ4-F1
#
_cell.length_a   1.000
_cell.length_b   1.000
_cell.length_c   1.000
_cell.angle_alpha   90.00
_cell.angle_beta   90.00
_cell.angle_gamma   90.00
#
_symmetry.space_group_name_H-M   'P 1'
#
loop_
_entity.id
_entity.type
_entity.pdbx_description
1 polymer ?
#
loop_
_entity_poly.entity_id
_entity_poly.type
_entity_poly.pdbx_seq_one_letter_code
_entity_poly.pdbx_strand_id
1 'polypeptide(L)'
;MDDPNAEPIPTLSRLPPSQNAISFSPINLPSPSKHQIPIASNPPFIDSTPPETIPSQPPLLLVPSVNYVGLRFIPHMIWGFFNERHKTQIGCEAAYSLVMNKTREFQGPDSIIDDVQPGEGQESGSDEGRQSTVTQGQPQGGDLDFGLSSEVVLAPHSPVSNIASYRKSYHKTLPERLATARQLARGEREPTKEEERTPPPSEVELRAEHLNKELRWRGEEAAWRIVEPGSGVSWDERFRGVLKVFDNEVPDGAELGIDN
;
A
#
# COMPACT_ATOMS: atom_id res chain seq x y z
N MET A 1 64.69 -30.63 -24.49
CA MET A 1 65.57 -29.55 -23.99
C MET A 1 64.97 -28.26 -24.52
N ASP A 2 64.57 -27.41 -23.57
CA ASP A 2 64.30 -25.97 -23.66
C ASP A 2 63.14 -25.53 -24.58
N ASP A 3 62.10 -24.81 -24.16
CA ASP A 3 61.97 -23.85 -23.06
C ASP A 3 60.47 -23.65 -22.71
N PRO A 4 60.01 -23.81 -21.44
CA PRO A 4 58.61 -23.58 -21.04
C PRO A 4 58.26 -22.11 -20.73
N ASN A 5 59.08 -21.13 -21.13
CA ASN A 5 58.88 -19.71 -20.81
C ASN A 5 58.50 -18.85 -22.03
N ALA A 6 57.53 -19.31 -22.82
CA ALA A 6 56.91 -18.48 -23.86
C ALA A 6 55.92 -17.49 -23.22
N GLU A 7 56.41 -16.31 -22.85
CA GLU A 7 55.59 -15.16 -22.43
C GLU A 7 54.58 -14.78 -23.53
N PRO A 8 53.31 -14.48 -23.21
CA PRO A 8 52.34 -14.07 -24.21
C PRO A 8 52.58 -12.63 -24.68
N ILE A 9 52.54 -12.43 -26.00
CA ILE A 9 52.64 -11.13 -26.68
C ILE A 9 51.52 -10.19 -26.16
N PRO A 10 51.84 -8.98 -25.66
CA PRO A 10 50.81 -8.02 -25.28
C PRO A 10 50.15 -7.42 -26.53
N THR A 11 48.87 -7.73 -26.73
CA THR A 11 48.04 -7.08 -27.74
C THR A 11 47.67 -5.67 -27.30
N LEU A 12 48.12 -4.66 -28.04
CA LEU A 12 47.70 -3.27 -27.87
C LEU A 12 46.26 -3.09 -28.39
N SER A 13 45.25 -3.31 -27.54
CA SER A 13 43.86 -2.94 -27.81
C SER A 13 43.70 -1.42 -27.64
N ARG A 14 43.78 -0.70 -28.76
CA ARG A 14 43.58 0.75 -28.81
C ARG A 14 42.09 1.05 -29.01
N LEU A 15 41.33 1.05 -27.92
CA LEU A 15 40.05 1.76 -27.84
C LEU A 15 40.15 2.84 -26.76
N PRO A 16 39.87 4.12 -27.05
CA PRO A 16 39.85 5.15 -26.02
C PRO A 16 38.70 4.87 -25.04
N PRO A 17 38.87 5.13 -23.73
CA PRO A 17 37.78 5.02 -22.77
C PRO A 17 36.68 6.03 -23.12
N SER A 18 35.45 5.55 -23.22
CA SER A 18 34.25 6.37 -23.38
C SER A 18 34.13 7.32 -22.19
N GLN A 19 34.42 8.61 -22.41
CA GLN A 19 34.06 9.66 -21.47
C GLN A 19 32.54 9.78 -21.46
N ASN A 20 31.90 9.32 -20.39
CA ASN A 20 30.54 9.68 -20.05
C ASN A 20 30.52 11.16 -19.65
N ALA A 21 30.49 12.05 -20.65
CA ALA A 21 30.19 13.46 -20.46
C ALA A 21 28.68 13.67 -20.64
N ILE A 22 27.89 13.20 -19.67
CA ILE A 22 26.57 13.77 -19.42
C ILE A 22 26.70 14.63 -18.18
N SER A 23 27.03 15.89 -18.41
CA SER A 23 27.05 16.94 -17.39
C SER A 23 25.61 17.28 -17.00
N PHE A 24 25.05 16.54 -16.06
CA PHE A 24 23.86 16.98 -15.35
C PHE A 24 24.29 17.99 -14.27
N SER A 25 23.89 19.24 -14.45
CA SER A 25 23.97 20.26 -13.41
C SER A 25 23.02 19.88 -12.27
N PRO A 26 23.47 19.72 -11.02
CA PRO A 26 22.54 19.52 -9.91
C PRO A 26 21.71 20.79 -9.71
N ILE A 27 20.39 20.61 -9.57
CA ILE A 27 19.48 21.64 -9.07
C ILE A 27 19.98 22.08 -7.69
N ASN A 28 20.49 23.30 -7.61
CA ASN A 28 20.77 23.97 -6.34
C ASN A 28 19.44 24.45 -5.77
N LEU A 29 18.83 23.64 -4.89
CA LEU A 29 17.76 24.13 -4.02
C LEU A 29 18.36 25.14 -3.02
N PRO A 30 17.72 26.30 -2.79
CA PRO A 30 18.15 27.23 -1.77
C PRO A 30 18.10 26.55 -0.40
N SER A 31 19.25 26.56 0.28
CA SER A 31 19.37 26.11 1.68
C SER A 31 18.42 26.94 2.55
N PRO A 32 17.51 26.33 3.33
CA PRO A 32 16.70 27.09 4.26
C PRO A 32 17.64 27.72 5.29
N SER A 33 17.58 29.05 5.38
CA SER A 33 18.25 29.83 6.42
C SER A 33 17.97 29.20 7.78
N LYS A 34 19.02 28.96 8.58
CA LYS A 34 18.89 28.58 9.99
C LYS A 34 18.06 29.65 10.71
N HIS A 35 16.77 29.39 10.88
CA HIS A 35 15.95 30.15 11.81
C HIS A 35 16.49 29.87 13.22
N GLN A 36 16.94 30.93 13.87
CA GLN A 36 17.20 30.93 15.30
C GLN A 36 15.91 30.47 15.98
N ILE A 37 15.99 29.46 16.83
CA ILE A 37 14.87 28.97 17.62
C ILE A 37 14.72 29.94 18.81
N PRO A 38 13.69 30.81 18.86
CA PRO A 38 13.31 31.37 20.13
C PRO A 38 12.81 30.22 21.02
N ILE A 39 13.42 30.09 22.20
CA ILE A 39 12.95 29.21 23.25
C ILE A 39 11.58 29.74 23.69
N ALA A 40 10.52 29.19 23.12
CA ALA A 40 9.15 29.46 23.48
C ALA A 40 8.54 28.23 24.16
N SER A 41 7.92 28.50 25.30
CA SER A 41 7.22 27.60 26.21
C SER A 41 6.13 26.77 25.55
N ASN A 42 6.06 25.49 25.94
CA ASN A 42 4.99 24.50 25.70
C ASN A 42 4.68 24.15 24.23
N PRO A 43 4.63 22.85 23.86
CA PRO A 43 4.18 22.47 22.52
C PRO A 43 2.74 22.95 22.32
N PRO A 44 2.42 23.63 21.20
CA PRO A 44 1.04 23.99 20.91
C PRO A 44 0.23 22.71 20.80
N PHE A 45 -0.92 22.68 21.46
CA PHE A 45 -1.96 21.69 21.24
C PHE A 45 -2.28 21.71 19.74
N ILE A 46 -1.80 20.70 19.02
CA ILE A 46 -2.11 20.53 17.60
C ILE A 46 -3.56 20.07 17.59
N ASP A 47 -4.46 21.02 17.33
CA ASP A 47 -5.84 20.70 17.00
C ASP A 47 -5.81 19.72 15.82
N SER A 48 -6.18 18.47 16.11
CA SER A 48 -6.06 17.33 15.20
C SER A 48 -7.30 17.21 14.31
N THR A 49 -8.16 18.24 14.32
CA THR A 49 -9.35 18.29 13.49
C THR A 49 -8.93 18.40 12.02
N PRO A 50 -9.39 17.48 11.15
CA PRO A 50 -9.06 17.54 9.74
C PRO A 50 -9.66 18.83 9.13
N PRO A 51 -8.99 19.46 8.16
CA PRO A 51 -9.44 20.74 7.61
C PRO A 51 -10.83 20.61 6.98
N GLU A 52 -11.70 21.59 7.22
CA GLU A 52 -13.09 21.56 6.77
C GLU A 52 -13.22 21.50 5.24
N THR A 53 -12.27 22.09 4.50
CA THR A 53 -12.27 22.12 3.04
C THR A 53 -10.99 21.52 2.47
N ILE A 54 -11.14 20.62 1.50
CA ILE A 54 -10.02 20.02 0.76
C ILE A 54 -9.63 20.96 -0.38
N PRO A 55 -8.34 21.31 -0.55
CA PRO A 55 -7.89 22.13 -1.66
C PRO A 55 -8.06 21.40 -2.99
N SER A 56 -8.26 22.15 -4.08
CA SER A 56 -8.41 21.59 -5.42
C SER A 56 -7.24 20.68 -5.79
N GLN A 57 -7.56 19.44 -6.18
CA GLN A 57 -6.58 18.44 -6.59
C GLN A 57 -6.40 18.47 -8.11
N PRO A 58 -5.24 18.05 -8.62
CA PRO A 58 -5.07 17.82 -10.06
C PRO A 58 -6.01 16.70 -10.54
N PRO A 59 -6.47 16.74 -11.80
CA PRO A 59 -7.28 15.66 -12.36
C PRO A 59 -6.53 14.33 -12.39
N LEU A 60 -7.24 13.24 -12.09
CA LEU A 60 -6.73 11.87 -12.07
C LEU A 60 -6.94 11.19 -13.41
N LEU A 61 -5.97 10.39 -13.86
CA LEU A 61 -6.11 9.55 -15.06
C LEU A 61 -6.22 8.09 -14.63
N LEU A 62 -7.40 7.49 -14.83
CA LEU A 62 -7.67 6.12 -14.44
C LEU A 62 -7.37 5.18 -15.61
N VAL A 63 -6.24 4.45 -15.53
CA VAL A 63 -5.80 3.53 -16.60
C VAL A 63 -5.89 2.10 -16.08
N PRO A 64 -6.80 1.26 -16.61
CA PRO A 64 -6.91 -0.11 -16.15
C PRO A 64 -5.64 -0.87 -16.53
N SER A 65 -4.99 -1.48 -15.53
CA SER A 65 -3.80 -2.28 -15.76
C SER A 65 -3.84 -3.55 -14.91
N VAL A 66 -3.74 -4.71 -15.57
CA VAL A 66 -3.66 -6.01 -14.90
C VAL A 66 -2.26 -6.55 -15.08
N ASN A 67 -1.58 -6.77 -13.96
CA ASN A 67 -0.27 -7.38 -13.93
C ASN A 67 -0.34 -8.77 -13.29
N TYR A 68 -0.11 -9.79 -14.10
CA TYR A 68 -0.05 -11.17 -13.65
C TYR A 68 1.29 -11.45 -12.98
N VAL A 69 1.30 -11.63 -11.66
CA VAL A 69 2.52 -11.88 -10.88
C VAL A 69 2.47 -13.27 -10.24
N GLY A 70 3.50 -14.07 -10.49
CA GLY A 70 3.73 -15.36 -9.82
C GLY A 70 3.69 -16.57 -10.77
N LEU A 71 4.23 -17.69 -10.29
CA LEU A 71 4.41 -18.92 -11.10
C LEU A 71 3.09 -19.46 -11.68
N ARG A 72 1.99 -19.34 -10.92
CA ARG A 72 0.65 -19.75 -11.37
C ARG A 72 0.21 -19.02 -12.64
N PHE A 73 0.64 -17.79 -12.84
CA PHE A 73 0.18 -16.95 -13.94
C PHE A 73 1.13 -16.90 -15.13
N ILE A 74 2.23 -17.68 -15.15
CA ILE A 74 3.16 -17.75 -16.29
C ILE A 74 2.44 -17.97 -17.63
N PRO A 75 1.43 -18.86 -17.76
CA PRO A 75 0.71 -19.01 -19.02
C PRO A 75 0.02 -17.71 -19.47
N HIS A 76 -0.59 -16.98 -18.53
CA HIS A 76 -1.26 -15.70 -18.80
C HIS A 76 -0.24 -14.60 -19.14
N MET A 77 0.95 -14.62 -18.54
CA MET A 77 2.04 -13.69 -18.87
C MET A 77 2.53 -13.92 -20.31
N ILE A 78 2.77 -15.17 -20.71
CA ILE A 78 3.22 -15.51 -22.06
C ILE A 78 2.14 -15.11 -23.07
N TRP A 79 0.87 -15.44 -22.80
CA TRP A 79 -0.24 -15.03 -23.64
C TRP A 79 -0.35 -13.50 -23.76
N GLY A 80 -0.25 -12.82 -22.62
CA GLY A 80 -0.28 -11.36 -22.54
C GLY A 80 0.82 -10.72 -23.38
N PHE A 81 2.05 -11.26 -23.32
CA PHE A 81 3.21 -10.77 -24.08
C PHE A 81 2.98 -10.75 -25.59
N PHE A 82 2.33 -11.79 -26.13
CA PHE A 82 2.03 -11.83 -27.57
C PHE A 82 0.80 -11.01 -27.97
N ASN A 83 -0.06 -10.64 -27.00
CA ASN A 83 -1.33 -9.93 -27.22
C ASN A 83 -1.37 -8.54 -26.55
N GLU A 84 -0.24 -7.82 -26.47
CA GLU A 84 -0.16 -6.52 -25.80
C GLU A 84 -0.81 -5.34 -26.55
N ARG A 85 -1.25 -5.55 -27.80
CA ARG A 85 -1.80 -4.48 -28.64
C ARG A 85 -2.91 -3.67 -27.93
N HIS A 86 -3.77 -4.36 -27.17
CA HIS A 86 -4.84 -3.72 -26.40
C HIS A 86 -4.31 -2.81 -25.29
N LYS A 87 -3.24 -3.19 -24.58
CA LYS A 87 -2.63 -2.37 -23.53
C LYS A 87 -2.04 -1.08 -24.09
N THR A 88 -1.37 -1.18 -25.24
CA THR A 88 -0.85 0.00 -25.96
C THR A 88 -1.97 0.91 -26.41
N GLN A 89 -3.08 0.34 -26.92
CA GLN A 89 -4.24 1.12 -27.31
C GLN A 89 -4.83 1.89 -26.12
N ILE A 90 -5.11 1.22 -25.00
CA ILE A 90 -5.62 1.85 -23.77
C ILE A 90 -4.68 2.96 -23.29
N GLY A 91 -3.36 2.73 -23.31
CA GLY A 91 -2.37 3.74 -22.92
C GLY A 91 -2.34 4.95 -23.87
N CYS A 92 -2.47 4.73 -25.18
CA CYS A 92 -2.55 5.80 -26.17
C CYS A 92 -3.83 6.63 -26.03
N GLU A 93 -4.97 5.98 -25.76
CA GLU A 93 -6.26 6.65 -25.54
C GLU A 93 -6.21 7.50 -24.26
N ALA A 94 -5.67 6.96 -23.18
CA ALA A 94 -5.46 7.70 -21.94
C ALA A 94 -4.52 8.92 -22.13
N ALA A 95 -3.43 8.74 -22.88
CA ALA A 95 -2.52 9.84 -23.21
C ALA A 95 -3.19 10.90 -24.10
N TYR A 96 -4.04 10.48 -25.03
CA TYR A 96 -4.81 11.38 -25.88
C TYR A 96 -5.79 12.23 -25.06
N SER A 97 -6.52 11.62 -24.12
CA SER A 97 -7.42 12.35 -23.21
C SER A 97 -6.66 13.38 -22.36
N LEU A 98 -5.44 13.06 -21.93
CA LEU A 98 -4.57 13.98 -21.20
C LEU A 98 -4.14 15.17 -22.07
N VAL A 99 -3.74 14.95 -23.33
CA VAL A 99 -3.36 16.03 -24.26
C VAL A 99 -4.56 16.92 -24.62
N MET A 100 -5.73 16.32 -24.77
CA MET A 100 -6.98 17.05 -25.09
C MET A 100 -7.61 17.72 -23.87
N ASN A 101 -7.06 17.49 -22.66
CA ASN A 101 -7.54 18.03 -21.39
C ASN A 101 -9.05 17.85 -21.17
N LYS A 102 -9.59 16.70 -21.61
CA LYS A 102 -10.98 16.33 -21.37
C LYS A 102 -11.11 15.82 -19.95
N THR A 103 -11.74 16.60 -19.07
CA THR A 103 -11.95 16.24 -17.66
C THR A 103 -13.42 16.27 -17.29
N ARG A 104 -13.83 15.33 -16.45
CA ARG A 104 -15.13 15.29 -15.80
C ARG A 104 -14.98 15.25 -14.27
N GLU A 105 -16.07 15.43 -13.54
CA GLU A 105 -16.08 15.28 -12.08
C GLU A 105 -15.97 13.81 -11.68
N PHE A 106 -15.30 13.54 -10.56
CA PHE A 106 -15.21 12.20 -9.99
C PHE A 106 -16.58 11.78 -9.43
N GLN A 107 -17.07 10.63 -9.86
CA GLN A 107 -18.34 10.07 -9.41
C GLN A 107 -18.10 9.24 -8.15
N GLY A 108 -18.54 9.77 -7.00
CA GLY A 108 -18.57 9.03 -5.73
C GLY A 108 -19.66 7.95 -5.70
N PRO A 109 -19.93 7.34 -4.53
CA PRO A 109 -20.91 6.27 -4.41
C PRO A 109 -22.34 6.82 -4.63
N ASP A 110 -23.19 6.00 -5.25
CA ASP A 110 -24.57 6.37 -5.64
C ASP A 110 -25.53 6.49 -4.45
N SER A 111 -25.12 6.03 -3.26
CA SER A 111 -25.98 5.89 -2.06
C SER A 111 -26.37 7.20 -1.35
N ILE A 112 -26.36 8.35 -2.03
CA ILE A 112 -26.82 9.64 -1.46
C ILE A 112 -28.07 10.14 -2.20
N ILE A 113 -29.00 9.24 -2.46
CA ILE A 113 -30.38 9.61 -2.74
C ILE A 113 -31.26 8.92 -1.70
N ASP A 114 -31.20 9.44 -0.48
CA ASP A 114 -32.36 9.43 0.40
C ASP A 114 -32.85 10.88 0.49
N ASP A 115 -33.69 11.23 -0.47
CA ASP A 115 -34.68 12.31 -0.40
C ASP A 115 -35.70 11.93 0.70
N VAL A 116 -35.25 11.87 1.96
CA VAL A 116 -36.14 11.72 3.11
C VAL A 116 -36.49 13.12 3.59
N GLN A 117 -37.63 13.57 3.07
CA GLN A 117 -38.57 14.53 3.65
C GLN A 117 -38.41 14.61 5.19
N PRO A 118 -38.33 15.80 5.82
CA PRO A 118 -38.15 15.91 7.26
C PRO A 118 -39.39 15.41 8.00
N GLY A 119 -39.39 14.13 8.36
CA GLY A 119 -40.29 13.53 9.33
C GLY A 119 -39.71 13.75 10.72
N GLU A 120 -40.45 14.48 11.54
CA GLU A 120 -40.09 14.86 12.91
C GLU A 120 -39.83 13.64 13.80
N GLY A 121 -38.75 13.72 14.60
CA GLY A 121 -38.58 13.00 15.86
C GLY A 121 -37.84 11.67 15.77
N GLN A 122 -36.56 11.66 16.17
CA GLN A 122 -36.10 10.96 17.38
C GLN A 122 -34.60 11.24 17.60
N GLU A 123 -34.29 12.05 18.62
CA GLU A 123 -32.93 12.24 19.12
C GLU A 123 -32.47 10.99 19.86
N SER A 124 -31.32 10.43 19.48
CA SER A 124 -30.43 9.69 20.39
C SER A 124 -29.03 9.62 19.78
N GLY A 125 -28.07 10.15 20.52
CA GLY A 125 -26.71 10.45 20.09
C GLY A 125 -25.87 9.24 19.68
N SER A 126 -25.01 9.43 18.69
CA SER A 126 -23.57 9.64 18.90
C SER A 126 -22.96 9.97 17.53
N ASP A 127 -22.23 11.08 17.51
CA ASP A 127 -21.56 11.64 16.34
C ASP A 127 -20.27 10.85 16.08
N GLU A 128 -20.39 9.73 15.37
CA GLU A 128 -19.28 9.08 14.67
C GLU A 128 -19.64 9.03 13.18
N GLY A 129 -18.73 9.53 12.35
CA GLY A 129 -18.97 9.88 10.95
C GLY A 129 -19.74 8.82 10.16
N ARG A 130 -20.68 9.28 9.34
CA ARG A 130 -21.41 8.51 8.33
C ARG A 130 -20.43 7.78 7.40
N GLN A 131 -19.96 6.61 7.82
CA GLN A 131 -19.27 5.67 6.94
C GLN A 131 -20.35 4.93 6.15
N SER A 132 -20.35 5.14 4.84
CA SER A 132 -21.16 4.36 3.91
C SER A 132 -20.91 2.87 4.18
N THR A 133 -21.92 2.17 4.70
CA THR A 133 -21.83 0.73 4.96
C THR A 133 -21.92 0.00 3.63
N VAL A 134 -20.80 -0.11 2.94
CA VAL A 134 -20.65 -0.88 1.72
C VAL A 134 -20.83 -2.35 2.07
N THR A 135 -21.81 -3.01 1.45
CA THR A 135 -21.94 -4.47 1.58
C THR A 135 -20.77 -5.11 0.86
N GLN A 136 -20.00 -5.94 1.55
CA GLN A 136 -18.83 -6.61 0.97
C GLN A 136 -19.18 -7.30 -0.36
N GLY A 137 -18.43 -6.98 -1.41
CA GLY A 137 -18.58 -7.61 -2.73
C GLY A 137 -19.73 -7.06 -3.60
N GLN A 138 -20.26 -5.87 -3.32
CA GLN A 138 -21.14 -5.15 -4.24
C GLN A 138 -20.45 -3.90 -4.81
N PRO A 139 -20.71 -3.56 -6.09
CA PRO A 139 -20.25 -2.29 -6.66
C PRO A 139 -20.78 -1.11 -5.84
N GLN A 140 -19.93 -0.15 -5.56
CA GLN A 140 -20.23 1.09 -4.83
C GLN A 140 -20.84 2.17 -5.74
N GLY A 141 -20.69 2.02 -7.06
CA GLY A 141 -21.13 2.96 -8.07
C GLY A 141 -20.04 3.94 -8.49
N GLY A 142 -20.23 4.55 -9.66
CA GLY A 142 -19.37 5.61 -10.20
C GLY A 142 -17.93 5.17 -10.47
N ASP A 143 -16.99 6.05 -10.10
CA ASP A 143 -15.55 5.85 -10.33
C ASP A 143 -14.88 5.01 -9.23
N LEU A 144 -15.59 4.72 -8.14
CA LEU A 144 -15.07 3.89 -7.05
C LEU A 144 -14.95 2.42 -7.44
N ASP A 145 -15.73 1.99 -8.43
CA ASP A 145 -15.72 0.65 -8.99
C ASP A 145 -14.59 0.40 -10.00
N PHE A 146 -13.71 1.39 -10.16
CA PHE A 146 -12.56 1.27 -11.03
C PHE A 146 -11.66 0.09 -10.61
N GLY A 147 -11.48 -0.87 -11.54
CA GLY A 147 -10.62 -2.02 -11.32
C GLY A 147 -11.30 -3.25 -10.73
N LEU A 148 -12.61 -3.22 -10.44
CA LEU A 148 -13.35 -4.40 -9.93
C LEU A 148 -13.20 -5.64 -10.82
N SER A 149 -13.21 -5.47 -12.15
CA SER A 149 -13.04 -6.57 -13.09
C SER A 149 -11.67 -7.26 -12.95
N SER A 150 -10.64 -6.52 -12.56
CA SER A 150 -9.29 -7.07 -12.33
C SER A 150 -9.16 -7.80 -11.00
N GLU A 151 -9.94 -7.41 -9.99
CA GLU A 151 -9.95 -8.08 -8.68
C GLU A 151 -10.47 -9.51 -8.79
N VAL A 152 -11.48 -9.76 -9.64
CA VAL A 152 -12.05 -11.10 -9.88
C VAL A 152 -11.00 -12.09 -10.38
N VAL A 153 -10.06 -11.62 -11.19
CA VAL A 153 -9.03 -12.47 -11.81
C VAL A 153 -7.95 -12.86 -10.81
N LEU A 154 -7.71 -12.03 -9.79
CA LEU A 154 -6.69 -12.25 -8.78
C LEU A 154 -7.29 -13.07 -7.63
N ALA A 155 -6.76 -14.28 -7.42
CA ALA A 155 -7.25 -15.13 -6.34
C ALA A 155 -7.04 -14.46 -4.96
N PRO A 156 -8.07 -14.41 -4.10
CA PRO A 156 -7.93 -13.89 -2.74
C PRO A 156 -6.98 -14.80 -1.97
N HIS A 157 -5.85 -14.27 -1.55
CA HIS A 157 -4.96 -14.93 -0.60
C HIS A 157 -4.97 -14.11 0.68
N SER A 158 -5.81 -14.50 1.65
CA SER A 158 -5.87 -13.81 2.94
C SER A 158 -5.05 -14.57 3.98
N PRO A 159 -3.94 -14.01 4.49
CA PRO A 159 -3.17 -14.60 5.58
C PRO A 159 -3.79 -14.34 6.96
N VAL A 160 -4.98 -13.75 7.05
CA VAL A 160 -5.64 -13.40 8.33
C VAL A 160 -5.81 -14.63 9.24
N SER A 161 -6.11 -15.79 8.66
CA SER A 161 -6.18 -17.06 9.40
C SER A 161 -4.84 -17.49 9.99
N ASN A 162 -3.74 -17.24 9.27
CA ASN A 162 -2.37 -17.50 9.75
C ASN A 162 -1.99 -16.53 10.88
N ILE A 163 -2.37 -15.25 10.78
CA ILE A 163 -2.11 -14.27 11.84
C ILE A 163 -2.78 -14.71 13.14
N ALA A 164 -4.04 -15.15 13.06
CA ALA A 164 -4.77 -15.67 14.23
C ALA A 164 -4.11 -16.91 14.83
N SER A 165 -3.56 -17.81 14.01
CA SER A 165 -2.85 -19.00 14.51
C SER A 165 -1.51 -18.65 15.17
N TYR A 166 -0.74 -17.73 14.58
CA TYR A 166 0.50 -17.21 15.17
C TYR A 166 0.25 -16.51 16.50
N ARG A 167 -0.76 -15.64 16.57
CA ARG A 167 -1.16 -14.96 17.80
C ARG A 167 -1.53 -15.95 18.90
N LYS A 168 -2.35 -16.97 18.58
CA LYS A 168 -2.69 -18.05 19.52
C LYS A 168 -1.47 -18.84 20.00
N SER A 169 -0.54 -19.17 19.10
CA SER A 169 0.68 -19.91 19.45
C SER A 169 1.60 -19.13 20.40
N TYR A 170 1.68 -17.80 20.21
CA TYR A 170 2.46 -16.93 21.07
C TYR A 170 1.86 -16.83 22.48
N HIS A 171 0.55 -16.62 22.57
CA HIS A 171 -0.16 -16.56 23.86
C HIS A 171 -0.07 -17.86 24.66
N LYS A 172 0.07 -19.02 23.99
CA LYS A 172 0.32 -20.31 24.65
C LYS A 172 1.72 -20.41 25.25
N THR A 173 2.75 -19.87 24.60
CA THR A 173 4.16 -19.97 25.04
C THR A 173 4.58 -18.86 26.00
N LEU A 174 3.87 -17.72 26.00
CA LEU A 174 4.20 -16.55 26.81
C LEU A 174 4.23 -16.82 28.34
N PRO A 175 3.29 -17.59 28.94
CA PRO A 175 3.31 -17.84 30.39
C PRO A 175 4.58 -18.58 30.85
N GLU A 176 5.05 -19.54 30.06
CA GLU A 176 6.27 -20.30 30.34
C GLU A 176 7.52 -19.41 30.27
N ARG A 177 7.57 -18.51 29.27
CA ARG A 177 8.64 -17.51 29.13
C ARG A 177 8.64 -16.49 30.28
N LEU A 178 7.46 -16.08 30.74
CA LEU A 178 7.36 -15.17 31.88
C LEU A 178 7.76 -15.86 33.20
N ALA A 179 7.38 -17.13 33.39
CA ALA A 179 7.78 -17.90 34.57
C ALA A 179 9.31 -18.05 34.64
N THR A 180 9.95 -18.43 33.54
CA THR A 180 11.41 -18.56 33.45
C THR A 180 12.14 -17.23 33.68
N ALA A 181 11.68 -16.14 33.07
CA ALA A 181 12.24 -14.81 33.29
C ALA A 181 12.13 -14.37 34.76
N ARG A 182 11.00 -14.66 35.43
CA ARG A 182 10.80 -14.36 36.85
C ARG A 182 11.69 -15.19 37.76
N GLN A 183 11.84 -16.49 37.49
CA GLN A 183 12.73 -17.37 38.27
C GLN A 183 14.19 -16.93 38.19
N LEU A 184 14.65 -16.56 36.98
CA LEU A 184 16.00 -16.03 36.77
C LEU A 184 16.19 -14.66 37.45
N ALA A 185 15.23 -13.74 37.31
CA ALA A 185 15.32 -12.42 37.92
C ALA A 185 15.34 -12.47 39.46
N ARG A 186 14.68 -13.48 40.05
CA ARG A 186 14.70 -13.72 41.50
C ARG A 186 15.90 -14.54 41.98
N GLY A 187 16.69 -15.10 41.07
CA GLY A 187 17.78 -16.03 41.40
C GLY A 187 17.30 -17.35 42.02
N GLU A 188 16.03 -17.73 41.80
CA GLU A 188 15.46 -19.00 42.30
C GLU A 188 16.10 -20.22 41.61
N ARG A 189 16.69 -20.02 40.43
CA ARG A 189 17.50 -21.02 39.72
C ARG A 189 18.77 -20.41 39.14
N GLU A 190 19.80 -21.22 39.02
CA GLU A 190 21.01 -20.85 38.27
C GLU A 190 20.74 -20.91 36.75
N PRO A 191 21.34 -19.99 35.98
CA PRO A 191 21.29 -20.04 34.52
C PRO A 191 21.96 -21.33 34.03
N THR A 192 21.35 -21.98 33.04
CA THR A 192 21.99 -23.16 32.42
C THR A 192 23.16 -22.71 31.54
N LYS A 193 24.11 -23.60 31.24
CA LYS A 193 25.26 -23.30 30.36
C LYS A 193 24.85 -22.76 28.99
N GLU A 194 23.66 -23.12 28.51
CA GLU A 194 23.10 -22.63 27.24
C GLU A 194 22.55 -21.21 27.36
N GLU A 195 21.93 -20.88 28.48
CA GLU A 195 21.42 -19.53 28.79
C GLU A 195 22.54 -18.55 29.13
N GLU A 196 23.66 -19.04 29.68
CA GLU A 196 24.85 -18.22 29.90
C GLU A 196 25.46 -17.74 28.57
N ARG A 197 25.36 -18.56 27.52
CA ARG A 197 25.78 -18.19 26.15
C ARG A 197 24.75 -17.30 25.46
N THR A 198 23.45 -17.55 25.65
CA THR A 198 22.36 -16.80 25.04
C THR A 198 21.30 -16.49 26.10
N PRO A 199 21.37 -15.33 26.77
CA PRO A 199 20.46 -15.03 27.88
C PRO A 199 19.02 -14.93 27.38
N PRO A 200 18.05 -15.54 28.09
CA PRO A 200 16.65 -15.40 27.74
C PRO A 200 16.17 -13.96 28.03
N PRO A 201 15.14 -13.47 27.31
CA PRO A 201 14.67 -12.09 27.46
C PRO A 201 14.17 -11.80 28.87
N SER A 202 14.45 -10.58 29.36
CA SER A 202 13.96 -10.12 30.66
C SER A 202 12.43 -9.91 30.67
N GLU A 203 11.79 -9.84 31.84
CA GLU A 203 10.33 -9.60 31.91
C GLU A 203 9.92 -8.29 31.22
N VAL A 204 10.76 -7.25 31.33
CA VAL A 204 10.53 -5.95 30.67
C VAL A 204 10.62 -6.10 29.15
N GLU A 205 11.62 -6.83 28.66
CA GLU A 205 11.76 -7.13 27.24
C GLU A 205 10.60 -7.97 26.71
N LEU A 206 10.10 -8.95 27.46
CA LEU A 206 8.93 -9.75 27.07
C LEU A 206 7.66 -8.90 26.98
N ARG A 207 7.49 -7.90 27.84
CA ARG A 207 6.36 -6.95 27.75
C ARG A 207 6.47 -6.06 26.52
N ALA A 208 7.67 -5.56 26.23
CA ALA A 208 7.92 -4.79 25.02
C ALA A 208 7.73 -5.63 23.74
N GLU A 209 8.23 -6.86 23.73
CA GLU A 209 8.05 -7.84 22.65
C GLU A 209 6.55 -8.11 22.42
N HIS A 210 5.79 -8.34 23.49
CA HIS A 210 4.36 -8.56 23.41
C HIS A 210 3.63 -7.36 22.79
N LEU A 211 3.92 -6.14 23.26
CA LEU A 211 3.32 -4.93 22.71
C LEU A 211 3.62 -4.79 21.22
N ASN A 212 4.88 -4.96 20.81
CA ASN A 212 5.30 -4.84 19.42
C ASN A 212 4.65 -5.90 18.52
N LYS A 213 4.54 -7.15 19.00
CA LYS A 213 3.87 -8.23 18.25
C LYS A 213 2.38 -7.97 18.08
N GLU A 214 1.70 -7.54 19.14
CA GLU A 214 0.28 -7.20 19.09
C GLU A 214 0.00 -6.02 18.17
N LEU A 215 0.83 -4.97 18.23
CA LEU A 215 0.73 -3.83 17.33
C LEU A 215 0.90 -4.26 15.87
N ARG A 216 1.92 -5.09 15.60
CA ARG A 216 2.18 -5.64 14.27
C ARG A 216 1.01 -6.47 13.76
N TRP A 217 0.51 -7.42 14.55
CA TRP A 217 -0.61 -8.26 14.13
C TRP A 217 -1.88 -7.45 13.86
N ARG A 218 -2.20 -6.45 14.68
CA ARG A 218 -3.34 -5.56 14.41
C ARG A 218 -3.15 -4.73 13.15
N GLY A 219 -1.94 -4.21 12.94
CA GLY A 219 -1.59 -3.49 11.72
C GLY A 219 -1.70 -4.37 10.47
N GLU A 220 -1.19 -5.59 10.53
CA GLU A 220 -1.29 -6.57 9.46
C GLU A 220 -2.76 -6.97 9.21
N GLU A 221 -3.54 -7.28 10.25
CA GLU A 221 -4.97 -7.60 10.13
C GLU A 221 -5.76 -6.45 9.50
N ALA A 222 -5.52 -5.21 9.93
CA ALA A 222 -6.17 -4.03 9.36
C ALA A 222 -5.75 -3.80 7.90
N ALA A 223 -4.46 -3.92 7.58
CA ALA A 223 -3.96 -3.78 6.22
C ALA A 223 -4.56 -4.83 5.28
N TRP A 224 -4.66 -6.09 5.72
CA TRP A 224 -5.26 -7.15 4.92
C TRP A 224 -6.75 -6.96 4.69
N ARG A 225 -7.48 -6.35 5.64
CA ARG A 225 -8.90 -5.99 5.44
C ARG A 225 -9.10 -4.89 4.39
N ILE A 226 -8.10 -4.02 4.20
CA ILE A 226 -8.17 -2.94 3.19
C ILE A 226 -7.90 -3.47 1.78
N VAL A 227 -7.06 -4.51 1.65
CA VAL A 227 -6.66 -5.09 0.36
C VAL A 227 -7.51 -6.32 0.00
N GLU A 228 -8.42 -6.73 0.87
CA GLU A 228 -9.31 -7.86 0.62
C GLU A 228 -10.26 -7.53 -0.54
N PRO A 229 -10.37 -8.39 -1.57
CA PRO A 229 -11.27 -8.16 -2.67
C PRO A 229 -12.71 -7.90 -2.19
N GLY A 230 -13.33 -6.85 -2.70
CA GLY A 230 -14.69 -6.46 -2.29
C GLY A 230 -14.80 -5.78 -0.91
N SER A 231 -13.70 -5.39 -0.26
CA SER A 231 -13.76 -4.53 0.95
C SER A 231 -14.34 -3.14 0.67
N GLY A 232 -14.35 -2.72 -0.60
CA GLY A 232 -14.74 -1.39 -1.02
C GLY A 232 -13.70 -0.33 -0.66
N VAL A 233 -13.83 0.83 -1.29
CA VAL A 233 -13.03 2.03 -1.04
C VAL A 233 -13.75 2.92 -0.03
N SER A 234 -13.01 3.45 0.94
CA SER A 234 -13.54 4.45 1.87
C SER A 234 -13.72 5.79 1.15
N TRP A 235 -14.94 6.33 1.19
CA TRP A 235 -15.30 7.61 0.58
C TRP A 235 -15.55 8.69 1.65
N ASP A 236 -15.03 9.88 1.41
CA ASP A 236 -15.31 11.09 2.20
C ASP A 236 -16.04 12.10 1.31
N GLU A 237 -17.19 12.58 1.76
CA GLU A 237 -18.02 13.49 0.98
C GLU A 237 -17.33 14.82 0.62
N ARG A 238 -16.31 15.21 1.38
CA ARG A 238 -15.51 16.40 1.06
C ARG A 238 -14.76 16.29 -0.28
N PHE A 239 -14.61 15.08 -0.82
CA PHE A 239 -14.03 14.87 -2.16
C PHE A 239 -14.99 15.16 -3.31
N ARG A 240 -16.30 15.21 -3.03
CA ARG A 240 -17.33 15.45 -4.04
C ARG A 240 -17.16 16.85 -4.65
N GLY A 241 -17.07 16.92 -5.98
CA GLY A 241 -16.84 18.17 -6.72
C GLY A 241 -15.41 18.74 -6.62
N VAL A 242 -14.54 18.17 -5.76
CA VAL A 242 -13.12 18.55 -5.67
C VAL A 242 -12.27 17.69 -6.60
N LEU A 243 -12.55 16.39 -6.63
CA LEU A 243 -11.84 15.44 -7.49
C LEU A 243 -12.36 15.50 -8.93
N LYS A 244 -11.43 15.48 -9.87
CA LYS A 244 -11.68 15.45 -11.31
C LYS A 244 -10.98 14.25 -11.91
N VAL A 245 -11.54 13.68 -12.97
CA VAL A 245 -10.99 12.54 -13.70
C VAL A 245 -10.91 12.90 -15.17
N PHE A 246 -9.86 12.45 -15.85
CA PHE A 246 -9.78 12.54 -17.30
C PHE A 246 -10.79 11.58 -17.93
N ASP A 247 -11.56 12.09 -18.88
CA ASP A 247 -12.56 11.28 -19.56
C ASP A 247 -11.87 10.37 -20.56
N ASN A 248 -11.76 9.10 -20.20
CA ASN A 248 -11.26 8.05 -21.07
C ASN A 248 -12.49 7.46 -21.75
N GLU A 249 -12.74 7.84 -23.01
CA GLU A 249 -13.74 7.20 -23.86
C GLU A 249 -13.26 5.77 -24.21
N VAL A 250 -13.09 4.90 -23.21
CA VAL A 250 -12.87 3.48 -23.43
C VAL A 250 -14.26 2.90 -23.63
N PRO A 251 -14.62 2.39 -24.83
CA PRO A 251 -15.91 1.74 -25.00
C PRO A 251 -15.97 0.51 -24.09
N ASP A 252 -16.95 0.49 -23.17
CA ASP A 252 -17.26 -0.58 -22.19
C ASP A 252 -17.52 -1.97 -22.82
N GLY A 253 -17.30 -2.15 -24.13
CA GLY A 253 -17.46 -3.39 -24.88
C GLY A 253 -16.16 -4.04 -25.35
N ALA A 254 -14.99 -3.53 -24.96
CA ALA A 254 -13.71 -4.23 -25.15
C ALA A 254 -13.41 -5.21 -23.99
N GLU A 255 -14.48 -5.70 -23.33
CA GLU A 255 -14.39 -6.88 -22.47
C GLU A 255 -13.84 -8.04 -23.31
N LEU A 256 -12.82 -8.66 -22.74
CA LEU A 256 -12.12 -9.85 -23.20
C LEU A 256 -13.03 -10.75 -24.05
N GLY A 257 -12.69 -10.89 -25.33
CA GLY A 257 -13.21 -11.95 -26.21
C GLY A 257 -12.81 -13.33 -25.72
N ILE A 258 -13.35 -13.71 -24.56
CA ILE A 258 -13.44 -15.06 -24.04
C ILE A 258 -14.90 -15.45 -24.27
N ASP A 259 -15.24 -15.62 -25.55
CA ASP A 259 -16.39 -16.44 -25.91
C ASP A 259 -16.06 -17.87 -25.48
N ASN A 260 -16.91 -18.45 -24.62
CA ASN A 260 -16.88 -19.88 -24.30
C ASN A 260 -17.21 -20.74 -25.53
#